data_AF-A0A0K8WBS1-F1
#
_entry.id   AF-A0A0K8WBS1-F1
#
_cell.length_a   1.000
_cell.length_b   1.000
_cell.length_c   1.000
_cell.angle_alpha   90.00
_cell.angle_beta   90.00
_cell.angle_gamma   90.00
#
_symmetry.space_group_name_H-M   'P 1'
#
loop_
_entity.id
_entity.type
_entity.pdbx_description
1 polymer ?
#
loop_
_entity_poly.entity_id
_entity_poly.type
_entity_poly.pdbx_seq_one_letter_code
_entity_poly.pdbx_strand_id
1 'polypeptide(L)'
;TTIKMALSAAQIAIVKSTAPILKEHGKTITTTFYRNMLGAHPELKNYFSLRNQQTGAQQAALANSVLAYAQYIDDLPKLSHAVERIAQKHASLFIKADQYPIVGHHLIGAIGEVLGDALTDDIKDA
;
A
#
# COMPACT_ATOMS: atom_id res chain seq x y z
N THR A 1 -16.50 4.00 -22.37
CA THR A 1 -15.16 3.50 -22.02
C THR A 1 -15.33 2.25 -21.20
N THR A 2 -14.82 1.14 -21.68
CA THR A 2 -15.01 -0.20 -21.11
C THR A 2 -14.46 -0.25 -19.69
N ILE A 3 -15.31 -0.61 -18.72
CA ILE A 3 -14.89 -0.93 -17.36
C ILE A 3 -14.06 -2.21 -17.44
N LYS A 4 -12.73 -2.06 -17.50
CA LYS A 4 -11.71 -3.09 -17.24
C LYS A 4 -11.21 -2.80 -15.82
N MET A 5 -11.14 -3.68 -14.83
CA MET A 5 -11.23 -5.13 -14.73
C MET A 5 -11.69 -5.45 -13.29
N ALA A 6 -12.72 -6.25 -13.10
CA ALA A 6 -12.86 -6.94 -11.82
C ALA A 6 -11.65 -7.87 -11.65
N LEU A 7 -11.06 -7.94 -10.45
CA LEU A 7 -9.99 -8.88 -10.17
C LEU A 7 -10.47 -10.31 -10.43
N SER A 8 -9.62 -11.14 -11.03
CA SER A 8 -9.93 -12.55 -11.21
C SER A 8 -9.93 -13.28 -9.86
N ALA A 9 -10.65 -14.41 -9.76
CA ALA A 9 -10.62 -15.25 -8.57
C ALA A 9 -9.19 -15.71 -8.22
N ALA A 10 -8.34 -15.92 -9.23
CA ALA A 10 -6.93 -16.27 -9.05
C ALA A 10 -6.14 -15.11 -8.40
N GLN A 11 -6.28 -13.89 -8.91
CA GLN A 11 -5.63 -12.70 -8.31
C GLN A 11 -6.10 -12.46 -6.87
N ILE A 12 -7.40 -12.57 -6.62
CA ILE A 12 -7.96 -12.48 -5.25
C ILE A 12 -7.32 -13.53 -4.32
N ALA A 13 -7.20 -14.78 -4.77
CA ALA A 13 -6.59 -15.85 -3.98
C ALA A 13 -5.10 -15.58 -3.71
N ILE A 14 -4.36 -15.09 -4.71
CA ILE A 14 -2.94 -14.72 -4.56
C ILE A 14 -2.79 -13.61 -3.51
N VAL A 15 -3.51 -12.50 -3.67
CA VAL A 15 -3.44 -11.37 -2.72
C VAL A 15 -3.77 -11.82 -1.31
N LYS A 16 -4.81 -12.64 -1.11
CA LYS A 16 -5.14 -13.20 0.22
C LYS A 16 -4.02 -14.06 0.79
N SER A 17 -3.32 -14.82 -0.05
CA SER A 17 -2.20 -15.68 0.40
C SER A 17 -0.98 -14.86 0.87
N THR A 18 -0.86 -13.60 0.47
CA THR A 18 0.20 -12.68 0.95
C THR A 18 -0.06 -12.08 2.34
N ALA A 19 -1.28 -12.19 2.87
CA ALA A 19 -1.64 -11.55 4.14
C ALA A 19 -0.75 -11.95 5.34
N PRO A 20 -0.32 -13.21 5.51
CA PRO A 20 0.64 -13.58 6.57
C PRO A 20 1.99 -12.88 6.42
N ILE A 21 2.49 -12.77 5.18
CA ILE A 21 3.76 -12.09 4.86
C ILE A 21 3.65 -10.60 5.20
N LEU A 22 2.54 -9.96 4.81
CA LEU A 22 2.27 -8.56 5.15
C LEU A 22 2.12 -8.34 6.66
N LYS A 23 1.58 -9.31 7.39
CA LYS A 23 1.46 -9.26 8.85
C LYS A 23 2.84 -9.34 9.52
N GLU A 24 3.73 -10.18 9.02
CA GLU A 24 5.07 -10.37 9.57
C GLU A 24 6.02 -9.22 9.19
N HIS A 25 6.05 -8.84 7.91
CA HIS A 25 7.03 -7.90 7.36
C HIS A 25 6.47 -6.50 7.08
N GLY A 26 5.18 -6.25 7.32
CA GLY A 26 4.49 -5.03 6.90
C GLY A 26 5.18 -3.74 7.34
N LYS A 27 5.66 -3.66 8.58
CA LYS A 27 6.39 -2.48 9.07
C LYS A 27 7.74 -2.30 8.37
N THR A 28 8.45 -3.39 8.09
CA THR A 28 9.72 -3.36 7.36
C THR A 28 9.49 -2.88 5.93
N ILE A 29 8.49 -3.45 5.25
CA ILE A 29 8.07 -3.06 3.89
C ILE A 29 7.74 -1.57 3.85
N THR A 30 6.89 -1.07 4.76
CA THR A 30 6.48 0.34 4.72
C THR A 30 7.59 1.30 5.13
N THR A 31 8.54 0.85 5.97
CA THR A 31 9.76 1.63 6.27
C THR A 31 10.65 1.78 5.04
N THR A 32 10.91 0.67 4.34
CA THR A 32 11.65 0.64 3.07
C THR A 32 10.95 1.50 2.01
N PHE A 33 9.63 1.37 1.87
CA PHE A 33 8.80 2.19 0.99
C PHE A 33 9.01 3.70 1.22
N TYR A 34 8.83 4.20 2.45
CA TYR A 34 8.97 5.63 2.71
C TYR A 34 10.39 6.13 2.51
N ARG A 35 11.40 5.32 2.88
CA ARG A 35 12.81 5.66 2.64
C ARG A 35 13.09 5.82 1.15
N ASN A 36 12.69 4.85 0.34
CA ASN A 36 12.95 4.85 -1.10
C ASN A 36 12.15 5.96 -1.80
N MET A 37 10.84 6.06 -1.53
CA MET A 37 9.97 7.07 -2.15
C MET A 37 10.39 8.50 -1.79
N LEU A 38 10.66 8.81 -0.52
CA LEU A 38 11.02 10.18 -0.11
C LEU A 38 12.49 10.54 -0.43
N GLY A 39 13.32 9.52 -0.72
CA GLY A 39 14.65 9.71 -1.30
C GLY A 39 14.57 10.06 -2.78
N ALA A 40 13.74 9.36 -3.55
CA ALA A 40 13.54 9.60 -4.98
C ALA A 40 12.66 10.81 -5.29
N HIS A 41 11.70 11.12 -4.40
CA HIS A 41 10.72 12.20 -4.53
C HIS A 41 10.70 13.10 -3.28
N PRO A 42 11.75 13.92 -3.07
CA PRO A 42 11.82 14.81 -1.91
C PRO A 42 10.65 15.81 -1.82
N GLU A 43 10.03 16.17 -2.95
CA GLU A 43 8.85 17.04 -3.05
C GLU A 43 7.65 16.48 -2.28
N LEU A 44 7.57 15.15 -2.13
CA LEU A 44 6.47 14.51 -1.42
C LEU A 44 6.54 14.69 0.10
N LYS A 45 7.70 15.09 0.65
CA LYS A 45 7.86 15.34 2.10
C LYS A 45 6.88 16.39 2.62
N ASN A 46 6.39 17.29 1.78
CA ASN A 46 5.40 18.31 2.14
C ASN A 46 4.02 17.72 2.50
N TYR A 47 3.71 16.49 2.05
CA TYR A 47 2.44 15.82 2.34
C TYR A 47 2.51 14.91 3.57
N PHE A 48 3.72 14.53 4.00
CA PHE A 48 3.92 13.53 5.04
C PHE A 48 4.36 14.17 6.36
N SER A 49 3.68 13.77 7.44
CA SER A 49 4.01 14.27 8.78
C SER A 49 5.36 13.75 9.25
N LEU A 50 6.34 14.64 9.43
CA LEU A 50 7.66 14.30 9.98
C LEU A 50 7.57 13.60 11.34
N ARG A 51 6.65 14.05 12.21
CA ARG A 51 6.40 13.41 13.51
C ARG A 51 5.97 11.95 13.33
N ASN A 52 5.00 11.69 12.44
CA ASN A 52 4.50 10.33 12.25
C ASN A 52 5.51 9.42 11.55
N GLN A 53 6.39 9.99 10.73
CA GLN A 53 7.53 9.29 10.14
C GLN A 53 8.54 8.89 11.21
N GLN A 54 8.90 9.81 12.12
CA GLN A 54 9.85 9.57 13.20
C GLN A 54 9.34 8.57 14.23
N THR A 55 8.05 8.61 14.58
CA THR A 55 7.46 7.68 15.56
C THR A 55 7.15 6.30 14.96
N GLY A 56 7.23 6.14 13.63
CA GLY A 56 6.83 4.90 12.95
C GLY A 56 5.30 4.74 12.79
N ALA A 57 4.51 5.72 13.22
CA ALA A 57 3.05 5.66 13.15
C ALA A 57 2.54 5.65 11.69
N GLN A 58 3.24 6.36 10.80
CA GLN A 58 2.88 6.41 9.38
C GLN A 58 3.11 5.05 8.68
N GLN A 59 4.24 4.41 8.98
CA GLN A 59 4.63 3.09 8.50
C GLN A 59 3.61 2.03 8.97
N ALA A 60 3.26 2.07 10.25
CA ALA A 60 2.27 1.18 10.83
C ALA A 60 0.88 1.38 10.23
N ALA A 61 0.45 2.63 10.03
CA ALA A 61 -0.84 2.94 9.41
C ALA A 61 -0.95 2.35 7.99
N LEU A 62 0.06 2.58 7.14
CA LEU A 62 0.07 2.02 5.78
C LEU A 62 0.12 0.49 5.80
N ALA A 63 0.93 -0.12 6.67
CA ALA A 63 1.05 -1.57 6.77
C ALA A 63 -0.30 -2.20 7.14
N ASN A 64 -1.01 -1.60 8.12
CA ASN A 64 -2.33 -2.04 8.52
C ASN A 64 -3.37 -1.87 7.41
N SER A 65 -3.33 -0.78 6.64
CA SER A 65 -4.24 -0.57 5.52
C SER A 65 -4.05 -1.61 4.41
N VAL A 66 -2.80 -1.89 4.02
CA VAL A 66 -2.48 -2.89 2.99
C VAL A 66 -2.83 -4.31 3.47
N LEU A 67 -2.50 -4.64 4.72
CA LEU A 67 -2.87 -5.93 5.32
C LEU A 67 -4.39 -6.11 5.37
N ALA A 68 -5.13 -5.08 5.80
CA ALA A 68 -6.59 -5.15 5.87
C ALA A 68 -7.21 -5.34 4.48
N TYR A 69 -6.67 -4.67 3.46
CA TYR A 69 -7.08 -4.91 2.08
C TYR A 69 -6.81 -6.36 1.67
N ALA A 70 -5.60 -6.89 1.90
CA ALA A 70 -5.28 -8.26 1.56
C ALA A 70 -6.18 -9.29 2.26
N GLN A 71 -6.61 -9.01 3.49
CA GLN A 71 -7.52 -9.88 4.25
C GLN A 71 -8.97 -9.84 3.76
N TYR A 72 -9.44 -8.69 3.28
CA TYR A 72 -10.85 -8.43 2.97
C TYR A 72 -11.07 -8.04 1.50
N ILE A 73 -10.16 -8.39 0.60
CA ILE A 73 -10.25 -8.08 -0.84
C ILE A 73 -11.51 -8.65 -1.49
N ASP A 74 -12.09 -9.70 -0.92
CA ASP A 74 -13.36 -10.33 -1.31
C ASP A 74 -14.57 -9.89 -0.46
N ASP A 75 -14.37 -8.97 0.50
CA ASP A 75 -15.41 -8.41 1.38
C ASP A 75 -15.10 -6.94 1.72
N LEU A 76 -14.97 -6.13 0.67
CA LEU A 76 -14.62 -4.71 0.76
C LEU A 76 -15.56 -3.85 1.64
N PRO A 77 -16.87 -4.15 1.79
CA PRO A 77 -17.73 -3.41 2.70
C PRO A 77 -17.19 -3.31 4.14
N LYS A 78 -16.41 -4.30 4.61
CA LYS A 78 -15.72 -4.25 5.92
C LYS A 78 -14.71 -3.12 6.06
N LEU A 79 -14.21 -2.60 4.94
CA LEU A 79 -13.22 -1.54 4.90
C LEU A 79 -13.84 -0.14 4.74
N SER A 80 -15.15 -0.03 4.51
CA SER A 80 -15.81 1.23 4.13
C SER A 80 -15.47 2.40 5.06
N HIS A 81 -15.59 2.20 6.37
CA HIS A 81 -15.26 3.24 7.34
C HIS A 81 -13.78 3.64 7.33
N ALA A 82 -12.88 2.68 7.11
CA ALA A 82 -11.44 2.98 7.03
C ALA A 82 -11.11 3.76 5.75
N VAL A 83 -11.65 3.31 4.61
CA VAL A 83 -11.48 3.95 3.30
C VAL A 83 -12.04 5.38 3.33
N GLU A 84 -13.22 5.60 3.89
CA GLU A 84 -13.82 6.93 4.01
C GLU A 84 -12.90 7.88 4.79
N ARG A 85 -12.39 7.46 5.95
CA ARG A 85 -11.45 8.29 6.73
C ARG A 85 -10.16 8.61 5.96
N ILE A 86 -9.62 7.65 5.22
CA ILE A 86 -8.42 7.85 4.39
C ILE A 86 -8.74 8.82 3.25
N ALA A 87 -9.89 8.67 2.59
CA ALA A 87 -10.32 9.54 1.50
C ALA A 87 -10.51 10.99 1.97
N GLN A 88 -11.17 11.21 3.11
CA GLN A 88 -11.30 12.53 3.72
C GLN A 88 -9.92 13.16 4.02
N LYS A 89 -8.96 12.37 4.51
CA LYS A 89 -7.59 12.84 4.74
C LYS A 89 -6.89 13.20 3.43
N HIS A 90 -7.00 12.37 2.39
CA HIS A 90 -6.43 12.64 1.08
C HIS A 90 -7.03 13.91 0.46
N ALA A 91 -8.35 14.10 0.56
CA ALA A 91 -9.02 15.31 0.09
C ALA A 91 -8.52 16.56 0.81
N SER A 92 -8.36 16.51 2.14
CA SER A 92 -7.83 17.65 2.93
C SER A 92 -6.39 18.04 2.57
N LEU A 93 -5.63 17.11 1.98
CA LEU A 93 -4.26 17.31 1.50
C LEU A 93 -4.19 17.57 -0.01
N PHE A 94 -5.34 17.69 -0.68
CA PHE A 94 -5.47 17.88 -2.13
C PHE A 94 -4.75 16.80 -2.95
N ILE A 95 -4.67 15.57 -2.44
CA ILE A 95 -4.05 14.45 -3.16
C ILE A 95 -4.77 14.21 -4.49
N LYS A 96 -3.98 14.03 -5.54
CA LYS A 96 -4.42 13.88 -6.93
C LYS A 96 -4.19 12.46 -7.44
N ALA A 97 -4.97 12.07 -8.44
CA ALA A 97 -4.94 10.71 -9.00
C ALA A 97 -3.58 10.35 -9.61
N ASP A 98 -2.88 11.31 -10.19
CA ASP A 98 -1.54 11.18 -10.79
C ASP A 98 -0.42 10.90 -9.76
N GLN A 99 -0.69 11.10 -8.46
CA GLN A 99 0.26 10.76 -7.39
C GLN A 99 0.21 9.28 -7.01
N TYR A 100 -0.90 8.57 -7.27
CA TYR A 100 -1.05 7.16 -6.90
C TYR A 100 -0.07 6.22 -7.62
N PRO A 101 0.24 6.39 -8.93
CA PRO A 101 1.26 5.59 -9.61
C PRO A 101 2.64 5.62 -8.94
N ILE A 102 3.06 6.77 -8.40
CA ILE A 102 4.34 6.91 -7.69
C ILE A 102 4.33 6.03 -6.43
N VAL A 103 3.25 6.12 -5.65
CA VAL A 103 3.08 5.30 -4.43
C VAL A 103 3.10 3.80 -4.77
N GLY A 104 2.35 3.39 -5.81
CA GLY A 104 2.31 1.99 -6.25
C GLY A 104 3.68 1.47 -6.66
N HIS A 105 4.43 2.23 -7.47
CA HIS A 105 5.77 1.85 -7.92
C HIS A 105 6.71 1.59 -6.74
N HIS A 106 6.80 2.53 -5.79
CA HIS A 106 7.68 2.39 -4.64
C HIS A 106 7.21 1.32 -3.65
N LEU A 107 5.90 1.07 -3.52
CA LEU A 107 5.37 0.05 -2.63
C LEU A 107 5.71 -1.36 -3.14
N ILE A 108 5.46 -1.63 -4.42
CA ILE A 108 5.83 -2.92 -5.04
C ILE A 108 7.36 -3.10 -5.02
N GLY A 109 8.12 -2.04 -5.30
CA GLY A 109 9.59 -2.07 -5.18
C GLY A 109 10.06 -2.43 -3.77
N ALA A 110 9.43 -1.86 -2.73
CA ALA A 110 9.75 -2.16 -1.34
C ALA A 110 9.38 -3.59 -0.93
N ILE A 111 8.27 -4.12 -1.44
CA ILE A 111 7.91 -5.54 -1.25
C ILE A 111 8.99 -6.42 -1.87
N GLY A 112 9.43 -6.11 -3.10
CA GLY A 112 10.51 -6.86 -3.76
C GLY A 112 11.84 -6.80 -3.03
N GLU A 113 12.22 -5.63 -2.49
CA GLU A 113 13.45 -5.48 -1.70
C GLU A 113 13.41 -6.33 -0.41
N VAL A 114 12.26 -6.42 0.26
CA VAL A 114 12.12 -7.14 1.53
C VAL A 114 11.95 -8.65 1.32
N LEU A 115 11.20 -9.07 0.30
CA LEU A 115 10.88 -10.48 0.06
C LEU A 115 11.89 -11.18 -0.86
N GLY A 116 12.65 -10.45 -1.66
CA GLY A 116 13.56 -11.02 -2.65
C GLY A 116 12.82 -11.99 -3.58
N ASP A 117 13.35 -13.19 -3.73
CA ASP A 117 12.82 -14.24 -4.61
C ASP A 117 11.41 -14.73 -4.22
N ALA A 118 10.93 -14.42 -3.00
CA ALA A 118 9.56 -14.74 -2.60
C ALA A 118 8.51 -13.84 -3.27
N LEU A 119 8.89 -12.71 -3.89
CA LEU A 119 8.02 -11.94 -4.78
C LEU A 119 8.09 -12.51 -6.19
N THR A 120 7.31 -13.56 -6.45
CA THR A 120 7.15 -14.11 -7.81
C THR A 120 6.42 -13.12 -8.72
N ASP A 121 6.53 -13.30 -10.05
CA ASP A 121 5.84 -12.46 -11.02
C ASP A 121 4.32 -12.48 -10.84
N ASP A 122 3.74 -13.63 -10.49
CA ASP A 122 2.32 -13.78 -10.19
C ASP A 122 1.89 -13.00 -8.94
N ILE A 123 2.72 -12.99 -7.88
CA ILE A 123 2.45 -12.20 -6.66
C ILE A 123 2.60 -10.71 -6.94
N LYS A 124 3.52 -10.34 -7.84
CA LYS A 124 3.77 -8.95 -8.21
C LYS A 124 2.67 -8.37 -9.12
N ASP A 125 2.08 -9.19 -9.99
CA ASP A 125 0.99 -8.79 -10.88
C ASP A 125 -0.36 -8.68 -10.13
N ALA A 126 -0.59 -9.55 -9.16
CA ALA A 126 -1.83 -9.62 -8.36
C ALA A 126 -1.96 -8.47 -7.35
#